data_AF-A0A9P6WH62-F1
#
_entry.id   AF-A0A9P6WH62-F1
#
_cell.length_a   1.000
_cell.length_b   1.000
_cell.length_c   1.000
_cell.angle_alpha   90.00
_cell.angle_beta   90.00
_cell.angle_gamma   90.00
#
_symmetry.space_group_name_H-M   'P 1'
#
loop_
_entity.id
_entity.type
_entity.pdbx_description
1 polymer ?
#
loop_
_entity_poly.entity_id
_entity_poly.type
_entity_poly.pdbx_seq_one_letter_code
_entity_poly.pdbx_strand_id
1 'polypeptide(L)'
;MNFSKYSLRIVHNAFNASSIRPNSINNNLSLLSIKPTSFITLRSNSTDSSKNKVKIISKNPAEVASPKNLAAENVNNTKKLTIWEKVKHEAHHYWKGTKLLGFEIKISSRLLIKMTSGYELTRREYRQLQRTTSDVLRLFPFAMFVIIPFAELLLPIALKLFPNLLPSTYESQTDKDKKLSSLRNTRYNVAQVLTNSKQMLKISSSLTDNQINDFKDFMIKLRNSKSNEISRDQLLRVAKMFKDDLILDNSPRGMLIALAKYINIRPYGTDQILRYRIRHKMLKIKADDRLIDNDGVDSLSLTELQQACASRGIHMFNATPGQMRQYLNEWLDMRLHERIPSTLMIFVNAYTYGDVERYPSTHEALKAVLSSLPIEVYHEQELQLDIDNATIEQRLKVLQEQEHLIKSENVQEQEHKVLVKDKLSLDDDKSTEIESDSKSKSEEKK
;
A
#
# COMPACT_ATOMS: atom_id res chain seq x y z
N MET A 1 8.07 -32.67 -24.24
CA MET A 1 7.22 -32.08 -25.30
C MET A 1 5.86 -31.76 -24.68
N ASN A 2 5.33 -30.53 -24.80
CA ASN A 2 4.15 -29.93 -24.10
C ASN A 2 4.41 -28.96 -22.92
N PHE A 3 5.37 -28.03 -23.03
CA PHE A 3 5.36 -26.80 -22.21
C PHE A 3 5.29 -25.49 -23.03
N SER A 4 5.20 -25.58 -24.36
CA SER A 4 5.22 -24.41 -25.26
C SER A 4 3.84 -23.71 -25.43
N LYS A 5 2.72 -24.34 -25.06
CA LYS A 5 1.38 -23.79 -25.32
C LYS A 5 0.88 -22.74 -24.31
N TYR A 6 1.47 -22.64 -23.11
CA TYR A 6 1.01 -21.67 -22.09
C TYR A 6 1.69 -20.29 -22.19
N SER A 7 2.89 -20.22 -22.76
CA SER A 7 3.64 -18.97 -22.92
C SER A 7 3.06 -18.06 -24.03
N LEU A 8 2.47 -18.63 -25.09
CA LEU A 8 1.94 -17.87 -26.22
C LEU A 8 0.54 -17.26 -25.98
N ARG A 9 -0.20 -17.72 -24.96
CA ARG A 9 -1.56 -17.23 -24.67
C ARG A 9 -1.58 -15.88 -23.93
N ILE A 10 -0.51 -15.53 -23.23
CA ILE A 10 -0.38 -14.25 -22.53
C ILE A 10 -0.02 -13.11 -23.49
N VAL A 11 0.72 -13.40 -24.56
CA VAL A 11 1.12 -12.39 -25.56
C VAL A 11 -0.02 -12.07 -26.53
N HIS A 12 -0.85 -13.05 -26.88
CA HIS A 12 -1.92 -12.86 -27.87
C HIS A 12 -3.13 -12.06 -27.34
N ASN A 13 -3.40 -12.07 -26.03
CA ASN A 13 -4.51 -11.29 -25.43
C ASN A 13 -4.19 -9.80 -25.23
N ALA A 14 -2.93 -9.39 -25.38
CA ALA A 14 -2.52 -7.99 -25.29
C ALA A 14 -2.70 -7.21 -26.61
N PHE A 15 -2.92 -7.90 -27.75
CA PHE A 15 -2.91 -7.28 -29.08
C PHE A 15 -4.29 -7.07 -29.72
N ASN A 16 -5.38 -7.66 -29.21
CA ASN A 16 -6.71 -7.60 -29.85
C ASN A 16 -7.73 -6.68 -29.16
N ALA A 17 -7.32 -5.75 -28.31
CA ALA A 17 -8.23 -4.80 -27.64
C ALA A 17 -8.24 -3.39 -28.27
N SER A 18 -7.93 -3.25 -29.55
CA SER A 18 -7.97 -1.96 -30.26
C SER A 18 -8.74 -2.05 -31.57
N SER A 19 -10.07 -2.16 -31.47
CA SER A 19 -10.96 -1.72 -32.56
C SER A 19 -12.31 -1.28 -32.00
N ILE A 20 -12.44 -0.01 -31.60
CA ILE A 20 -13.75 0.60 -31.38
C ILE A 20 -13.75 1.97 -32.07
N ARG A 21 -14.65 2.10 -33.05
CA ARG A 21 -14.94 3.31 -33.82
C ARG A 21 -15.59 4.39 -32.93
N PRO A 22 -15.43 5.69 -33.23
CA PRO A 22 -16.07 6.74 -32.45
C PRO A 22 -17.52 6.90 -32.91
N ASN A 23 -18.47 7.10 -31.99
CA ASN A 23 -19.75 7.71 -32.34
C ASN A 23 -20.24 8.68 -31.26
N SER A 24 -20.45 9.90 -31.75
CA SER A 24 -21.26 11.02 -31.31
C SER A 24 -21.51 11.28 -29.82
N ILE A 25 -20.96 12.42 -29.42
CA ILE A 25 -21.36 13.31 -28.33
C ILE A 25 -22.87 13.56 -28.35
N ASN A 26 -23.49 13.54 -27.17
CA ASN A 26 -24.60 14.45 -26.86
C ASN A 26 -24.41 15.00 -25.43
N ASN A 27 -24.29 16.32 -25.39
CA ASN A 27 -24.12 17.14 -24.20
C ASN A 27 -25.41 17.21 -23.39
N ASN A 28 -25.28 17.12 -22.07
CA ASN A 28 -26.07 17.93 -21.14
C ASN A 28 -25.31 18.08 -19.82
N LEU A 29 -24.60 19.20 -19.71
CA LEU A 29 -23.97 19.69 -18.49
C LEU A 29 -25.02 20.46 -17.68
N SER A 30 -25.50 19.90 -16.57
CA SER A 30 -26.13 20.68 -15.51
C SER A 30 -25.13 20.88 -14.37
N LEU A 31 -24.61 22.10 -14.28
CA LEU A 31 -23.78 22.62 -13.20
C LEU A 31 -24.56 22.64 -11.88
N LEU A 32 -24.13 21.86 -10.89
CA LEU A 32 -24.43 22.13 -9.48
C LEU A 32 -23.12 22.33 -8.71
N SER A 33 -22.83 23.62 -8.51
CA SER A 33 -21.80 24.16 -7.64
C SER A 33 -22.13 23.81 -6.19
N ILE A 34 -21.31 22.97 -5.57
CA ILE A 34 -21.34 22.74 -4.12
C ILE A 34 -20.11 23.44 -3.53
N LYS A 35 -20.37 24.56 -2.86
CA LYS A 35 -19.37 25.31 -2.09
C LYS A 35 -18.95 24.51 -0.85
N PRO A 36 -17.66 24.53 -0.44
CA PRO A 36 -17.23 23.93 0.80
C PRO A 36 -17.71 24.77 2.00
N THR A 37 -18.52 24.17 2.87
CA THR A 37 -18.91 24.72 4.16
C THR A 37 -17.70 24.77 5.10
N SER A 38 -17.39 25.97 5.56
CA SER A 38 -16.44 26.25 6.64
C SER A 38 -16.95 25.69 7.96
N PHE A 39 -16.21 24.76 8.57
CA PHE A 39 -16.49 24.34 9.94
C PHE A 39 -15.97 25.38 10.93
N ILE A 40 -16.90 25.90 11.72
CA ILE A 40 -16.70 26.85 12.83
C ILE A 40 -16.05 26.10 13.99
N THR A 41 -14.89 26.57 14.44
CA THR A 41 -14.27 26.15 15.71
C THR A 41 -14.99 26.83 16.88
N LEU A 42 -15.76 26.07 17.65
CA LEU A 42 -16.27 26.50 18.96
C LEU A 42 -15.12 26.47 19.99
N ARG A 43 -14.78 27.66 20.49
CA ARG A 43 -13.82 27.90 21.57
C ARG A 43 -14.59 27.89 22.89
N SER A 44 -14.39 26.89 23.73
CA SER A 44 -14.79 26.96 25.14
C SER A 44 -13.61 27.46 25.98
N ASN A 45 -13.86 28.54 26.73
CA ASN A 45 -12.97 29.02 27.79
C ASN A 45 -13.30 28.26 29.08
N SER A 46 -12.30 27.72 29.76
CA SER A 46 -12.36 27.40 31.18
C SER A 46 -11.01 27.70 31.82
N THR A 47 -11.08 28.50 32.89
CA THR A 47 -10.01 29.05 33.71
C THR A 47 -9.37 28.01 34.64
N ASP A 48 -8.06 28.14 34.79
CA ASP A 48 -7.13 27.73 35.87
C ASP A 48 -7.42 26.54 36.81
N SER A 49 -6.46 25.60 36.83
CA SER A 49 -5.74 25.21 38.06
C SER A 49 -4.59 24.25 37.74
N SER A 50 -3.39 24.68 38.14
CA SER A 50 -2.08 24.00 38.13
C SER A 50 -2.07 22.51 38.50
N LYS A 51 -1.38 21.70 37.68
CA LYS A 51 -0.38 20.69 38.08
C LYS A 51 0.33 20.08 36.85
N ASN A 52 1.66 20.10 36.90
CA ASN A 52 2.62 19.64 35.89
C ASN A 52 2.22 18.33 35.16
N LYS A 53 2.00 18.43 33.85
CA LYS A 53 2.20 17.33 32.89
C LYS A 53 2.87 17.89 31.65
N VAL A 54 4.07 17.39 31.36
CA VAL A 54 4.81 17.65 30.13
C VAL A 54 3.92 17.25 28.94
N LYS A 55 3.41 18.24 28.22
CA LYS A 55 2.60 18.06 27.02
C LYS A 55 3.54 17.90 25.83
N ILE A 56 3.96 16.66 25.53
CA ILE A 56 4.61 16.35 24.25
C ILE A 56 3.52 16.45 23.18
N ILE A 57 3.49 17.58 22.49
CA ILE A 57 2.65 17.76 21.30
C ILE A 57 3.35 17.00 20.17
N SER A 58 2.74 15.90 19.70
CA SER A 58 3.17 15.20 18.49
C SER A 58 3.11 16.18 17.31
N LYS A 59 4.24 16.77 16.92
CA LYS A 59 4.30 17.68 15.77
C LYS A 59 4.27 16.86 14.49
N ASN A 60 3.55 17.34 13.47
CA ASN A 60 3.53 16.71 12.15
C ASN A 60 4.97 16.62 11.59
N PRO A 61 5.51 15.43 11.32
CA PRO A 61 6.85 15.26 10.77
C PRO A 61 7.05 16.00 9.43
N ALA A 62 5.98 16.21 8.65
CA ALA A 62 6.04 16.97 7.40
C ALA A 62 6.24 18.48 7.62
N GLU A 63 5.79 19.00 8.77
CA GLU A 63 5.95 20.41 9.14
C GLU A 63 7.36 20.69 9.68
N VAL A 64 7.94 19.72 10.41
CA VAL A 64 9.33 19.77 10.90
C VAL A 64 10.35 19.57 9.76
N ALA A 65 10.00 18.79 8.72
CA ALA A 65 10.82 18.57 7.52
C ALA A 65 10.75 19.70 6.49
N SER A 66 9.84 20.67 6.66
CA SER A 66 9.71 21.78 5.74
C SER A 66 10.96 22.66 5.87
N PRO A 67 11.65 23.03 4.78
CA PRO A 67 12.76 23.97 4.84
C PRO A 67 12.22 25.37 5.11
N LYS A 68 11.82 25.64 6.35
CA LYS A 68 11.67 27.01 6.85
C LYS A 68 13.01 27.39 7.47
N ASN A 69 13.70 28.31 6.79
CA ASN A 69 14.86 29.08 7.23
C ASN A 69 16.25 28.42 7.12
N LEU A 70 16.63 28.01 5.91
CA LEU A 70 18.05 27.93 5.50
C LEU A 70 18.30 28.64 4.14
N ALA A 71 17.36 29.45 3.68
CA ALA A 71 17.44 30.20 2.41
C ALA A 71 17.59 31.71 2.62
N ALA A 72 18.23 32.13 3.71
CA ALA A 72 18.44 33.53 4.03
C ALA A 72 19.89 33.84 4.41
N GLU A 73 20.87 33.27 3.70
CA GLU A 73 22.20 33.88 3.60
C GLU A 73 23.02 33.21 2.47
N ASN A 74 22.81 33.69 1.24
CA ASN A 74 23.81 33.79 0.16
C ASN A 74 23.10 34.31 -1.09
N VAL A 75 22.72 35.60 -1.07
CA VAL A 75 22.42 36.32 -2.32
C VAL A 75 23.76 36.69 -2.95
N ASN A 76 24.41 35.71 -3.56
CA ASN A 76 25.59 35.92 -4.38
C ASN A 76 25.23 35.62 -5.84
N ASN A 77 25.05 36.71 -6.60
CA ASN A 77 25.11 36.84 -8.06
C ASN A 77 24.87 35.55 -8.87
N THR A 78 23.62 35.14 -9.04
CA THR A 78 23.25 34.27 -10.16
C THR A 78 22.99 35.14 -11.37
N LYS A 79 23.98 35.22 -12.28
CA LYS A 79 23.77 35.77 -13.62
C LYS A 79 22.53 35.09 -14.22
N LYS A 80 21.51 35.87 -14.58
CA LYS A 80 20.33 35.35 -15.28
C LYS A 80 20.82 34.74 -16.59
N LEU A 81 20.86 33.41 -16.65
CA LEU A 81 21.24 32.67 -17.86
C LEU A 81 20.41 33.20 -19.03
N THR A 82 21.08 33.54 -20.13
CA THR A 82 20.41 33.94 -21.37
C THR A 82 19.50 32.82 -21.85
N ILE A 83 18.45 33.18 -22.61
CA ILE A 83 17.47 32.20 -23.15
C ILE A 83 18.20 31.08 -23.90
N TRP A 84 19.27 31.42 -24.62
CA TRP A 84 20.12 30.45 -25.32
C TRP A 84 20.91 29.52 -24.39
N GLU A 85 21.44 30.04 -23.28
CA GLU A 85 22.13 29.23 -22.27
C GLU A 85 21.16 28.26 -21.57
N LYS A 86 19.92 28.69 -21.32
CA LYS A 86 18.86 27.82 -20.78
C LYS A 86 18.50 26.70 -21.76
N VAL A 87 18.25 27.03 -23.03
CA VAL A 87 17.94 26.05 -24.08
C VAL A 87 19.09 25.05 -24.27
N LYS A 88 20.35 25.52 -24.32
CA LYS A 88 21.53 24.65 -24.43
C LYS A 88 21.68 23.74 -23.22
N HIS A 89 21.43 24.25 -22.02
CA HIS A 89 21.50 23.47 -20.78
C HIS A 89 20.42 22.38 -20.75
N GLU A 90 19.18 22.73 -21.12
CA GLU A 90 18.06 21.79 -21.21
C GLU A 90 18.29 20.74 -22.31
N ALA A 91 18.71 21.13 -23.51
CA ALA A 91 19.02 20.20 -24.60
C ALA A 91 20.15 19.21 -24.23
N HIS A 92 21.20 19.69 -23.55
CA HIS A 92 22.28 18.84 -23.05
C HIS A 92 21.80 17.88 -21.95
N HIS A 93 20.89 18.33 -21.10
CA HIS A 93 20.24 17.49 -20.09
C HIS A 93 19.41 16.38 -20.75
N TYR A 94 18.62 16.71 -21.78
CA TYR A 94 17.86 15.72 -22.55
C TYR A 94 18.77 14.71 -23.26
N TRP A 95 19.84 15.17 -23.91
CA TRP A 95 20.80 14.27 -24.57
C TRP A 95 21.44 13.27 -23.60
N LYS A 96 21.87 13.74 -22.42
CA LYS A 96 22.40 12.88 -21.35
C LYS A 96 21.35 11.89 -20.85
N GLY A 97 20.11 12.33 -20.64
CA GLY A 97 18.99 11.49 -20.20
C GLY A 97 18.68 10.37 -21.20
N THR A 98 18.63 10.69 -22.50
CA THR A 98 18.40 9.70 -23.57
C THR A 98 19.53 8.68 -23.67
N LYS A 99 20.80 9.12 -23.52
CA LYS A 99 21.96 8.21 -23.48
C LYS A 99 21.88 7.25 -22.28
N LEU A 100 21.51 7.76 -21.10
CA LEU A 100 21.32 6.95 -19.90
C LEU A 100 20.23 5.91 -20.12
N LEU A 101 19.05 6.32 -20.61
CA LEU A 101 17.94 5.41 -20.88
C LEU A 101 18.32 4.33 -21.91
N GLY A 102 19.04 4.68 -22.98
CA GLY A 102 19.51 3.70 -23.97
C GLY A 102 20.42 2.63 -23.34
N PHE A 103 21.29 3.03 -22.41
CA PHE A 103 22.12 2.09 -21.65
C PHE A 103 21.29 1.20 -20.71
N GLU A 104 20.31 1.77 -20.03
CA GLU A 104 19.37 1.03 -19.18
C GLU A 104 18.53 0.01 -19.95
N ILE A 105 18.06 0.37 -21.16
CA ILE A 105 17.34 -0.53 -22.08
C ILE A 105 18.25 -1.70 -22.47
N LYS A 106 19.51 -1.45 -22.81
CA LYS A 106 20.47 -2.51 -23.15
C LYS A 106 20.68 -3.51 -22.01
N ILE A 107 20.85 -3.02 -20.78
CA ILE A 107 20.96 -3.89 -19.60
C ILE A 107 19.68 -4.69 -19.40
N SER A 108 18.52 -4.02 -19.45
CA SER A 108 17.22 -4.65 -19.22
C SER A 108 16.89 -5.71 -20.26
N SER A 109 17.24 -5.50 -21.53
CA SER A 109 17.10 -6.52 -22.58
C SER A 109 17.94 -7.77 -22.27
N ARG A 110 19.16 -7.62 -21.75
CA ARG A 110 19.99 -8.75 -21.31
C ARG A 110 19.36 -9.48 -20.11
N LEU A 111 18.84 -8.73 -19.12
CA LEU A 111 18.18 -9.31 -17.95
C LEU A 111 16.88 -10.03 -18.32
N LEU A 112 16.13 -9.49 -19.28
CA LEU A 112 14.94 -10.14 -19.82
C LEU A 112 15.31 -11.48 -20.47
N ILE A 113 16.39 -11.52 -21.27
CA ILE A 113 16.90 -12.77 -21.86
C ILE A 113 17.34 -13.76 -20.78
N LYS A 114 18.04 -13.30 -19.73
CA LYS A 114 18.43 -14.14 -18.58
C LYS A 114 17.20 -14.78 -17.92
N MET A 115 16.17 -13.97 -17.67
CA MET A 115 14.91 -14.42 -17.06
C MET A 115 14.13 -15.39 -17.98
N THR A 116 14.01 -15.09 -19.28
CA THR A 116 13.32 -16.00 -20.23
C THR A 116 14.08 -17.29 -20.48
N SER A 117 15.39 -17.29 -20.24
CA SER A 117 16.24 -18.49 -20.27
C SER A 117 16.12 -19.36 -19.00
N GLY A 118 15.32 -18.95 -18.02
CA GLY A 118 15.05 -19.73 -16.81
C GLY A 118 15.96 -19.44 -15.61
N TYR A 119 16.85 -18.43 -15.70
CA TYR A 119 17.67 -18.03 -14.56
C TYR A 119 16.91 -17.06 -13.65
N GLU A 120 17.08 -17.22 -12.34
CA GLU A 120 16.57 -16.26 -11.38
C GLU A 120 17.33 -14.93 -11.46
N LEU A 121 16.59 -13.83 -11.30
CA LEU A 121 17.16 -12.50 -11.22
C LEU A 121 17.41 -12.16 -9.76
N THR A 122 18.59 -11.61 -9.48
CA THR A 122 18.85 -10.95 -8.19
C THR A 122 17.88 -9.79 -8.00
N ARG A 123 17.70 -9.33 -6.75
CA ARG A 123 16.82 -8.20 -6.45
C ARG A 123 17.17 -6.95 -7.26
N ARG A 124 18.47 -6.67 -7.42
CA ARG A 124 18.98 -5.52 -8.19
C ARG A 124 18.61 -5.62 -9.67
N GLU A 125 18.80 -6.80 -10.26
CA GLU A 125 18.47 -7.07 -11.66
C GLU A 125 16.97 -6.92 -11.91
N TYR A 126 16.15 -7.52 -11.05
CA TYR A 126 14.69 -7.46 -11.17
C TYR A 126 14.17 -6.01 -11.08
N ARG A 127 14.68 -5.23 -10.13
CA ARG A 127 14.31 -3.82 -9.98
C ARG A 127 14.75 -2.97 -11.17
N GLN A 128 15.94 -3.21 -11.70
CA GLN A 128 16.42 -2.49 -12.88
C GLN A 128 15.50 -2.75 -14.07
N LEU A 129 15.17 -4.03 -14.32
CA LEU A 129 14.25 -4.44 -15.37
C LEU A 129 12.87 -3.77 -15.22
N GLN A 130 12.31 -3.79 -14.01
CA GLN A 130 11.02 -3.14 -13.73
C GLN A 130 11.05 -1.63 -13.94
N ARG A 131 12.10 -0.95 -13.46
CA ARG A 131 12.26 0.51 -13.59
C ARG A 131 12.33 0.90 -15.06
N THR A 132 13.23 0.28 -15.81
CA THR A 132 13.41 0.58 -17.23
C THR A 132 12.17 0.24 -18.04
N THR A 133 11.48 -0.87 -17.74
CA THR A 133 10.22 -1.20 -18.42
C THR A 133 9.15 -0.12 -18.16
N SER A 134 9.02 0.34 -16.91
CA SER A 134 8.11 1.44 -16.57
C SER A 134 8.50 2.74 -17.27
N ASP A 135 9.77 3.08 -17.30
CA ASP A 135 10.25 4.31 -17.94
C ASP A 135 10.08 4.27 -19.46
N VAL A 136 10.27 3.12 -20.11
CA VAL A 136 10.00 2.90 -21.54
C VAL A 136 8.51 3.01 -21.86
N LEU A 137 7.64 2.38 -21.05
CA LEU A 137 6.18 2.45 -21.24
C LEU A 137 5.65 3.88 -21.06
N ARG A 138 6.24 4.66 -20.15
CA ARG A 138 5.93 6.09 -19.99
C ARG A 138 6.50 6.95 -21.11
N LEU A 139 7.63 6.55 -21.69
CA LEU A 139 8.23 7.27 -22.81
C LEU A 139 7.42 7.12 -24.10
N PHE A 140 6.74 5.99 -24.32
CA PHE A 140 5.96 5.77 -25.55
C PHE A 140 4.92 6.89 -25.85
N PRO A 141 4.04 7.29 -24.91
CA PRO A 141 3.16 8.43 -25.12
C PRO A 141 3.92 9.76 -25.20
N PHE A 142 5.04 9.91 -24.48
CA PHE A 142 5.89 11.10 -24.54
C PHE A 142 6.53 11.29 -25.92
N ALA A 143 7.03 10.23 -26.55
CA ALA A 143 7.68 10.26 -27.86
C ALA A 143 6.73 10.75 -28.97
N MET A 144 5.43 10.49 -28.84
CA MET A 144 4.42 11.03 -29.77
C MET A 144 4.37 12.57 -29.76
N PHE A 145 4.60 13.22 -28.61
CA PHE A 145 4.66 14.67 -28.53
C PHE A 145 5.90 15.28 -29.20
N VAL A 146 6.98 14.50 -29.33
CA VAL A 146 8.21 14.92 -30.02
C VAL A 146 8.10 14.73 -31.53
N ILE A 147 7.45 13.65 -31.96
CA ILE A 147 7.28 13.31 -33.39
C ILE A 147 6.23 14.20 -34.06
N ILE A 148 5.14 14.54 -33.35
CA ILE A 148 4.05 15.36 -33.89
C ILE A 148 4.40 16.85 -33.72
N PRO A 149 4.57 17.62 -34.80
CA PRO A 149 4.85 19.05 -34.69
C PRO A 149 3.70 19.77 -33.95
N PHE A 150 4.05 20.75 -33.10
CA PHE A 150 3.16 21.51 -32.22
C PHE A 150 2.49 20.71 -31.07
N ALA A 151 2.71 19.41 -30.94
CA ALA A 151 2.16 18.64 -29.82
C ALA A 151 2.79 19.05 -28.46
N GLU A 152 3.98 19.66 -28.46
CA GLU A 152 4.59 20.24 -27.25
C GLU A 152 3.67 21.22 -26.51
N LEU A 153 2.83 21.96 -27.24
CA LEU A 153 1.84 22.89 -26.65
C LEU A 153 0.82 22.17 -25.76
N LEU A 154 0.61 20.86 -25.97
CA LEU A 154 -0.27 20.02 -25.16
C LEU A 154 0.44 19.42 -23.94
N LEU A 155 1.77 19.51 -23.80
CA LEU A 155 2.50 18.98 -22.64
C LEU A 155 2.00 19.55 -21.30
N PRO A 156 1.71 20.85 -21.13
CA PRO A 156 1.16 21.37 -19.88
C PRO A 156 -0.18 20.71 -19.50
N ILE A 157 -1.02 20.43 -20.50
CA ILE A 157 -2.32 19.76 -20.33
C ILE A 157 -2.10 18.28 -20.03
N ALA A 158 -1.19 17.62 -20.75
CA ALA A 158 -0.84 16.22 -20.57
C ALA A 158 -0.23 15.94 -19.20
N LEU A 159 0.65 16.81 -18.68
CA LEU A 159 1.22 16.69 -17.34
C LEU A 159 0.17 16.91 -16.24
N LYS A 160 -0.84 17.75 -16.50
CA LYS A 160 -1.98 17.95 -15.59
C LYS A 160 -2.90 16.73 -15.54
N LEU A 161 -3.11 16.05 -16.68
CA LEU A 161 -3.90 14.82 -16.78
C LEU A 161 -3.14 13.58 -16.31
N PHE A 162 -1.84 13.51 -16.57
CA PHE A 162 -0.95 12.39 -16.30
C PHE A 162 0.28 12.84 -15.48
N PRO A 163 0.14 13.03 -14.17
CA PRO A 163 1.21 13.56 -13.31
C PRO A 163 2.46 12.66 -13.18
N ASN A 164 2.41 11.43 -13.70
CA ASN A 164 3.54 10.49 -13.75
C ASN A 164 4.00 10.18 -15.18
N LEU A 165 3.72 11.08 -16.14
CA LEU A 165 4.07 10.92 -17.56
C LEU A 165 5.57 10.98 -17.80
N LEU A 166 6.30 11.78 -17.02
CA LEU A 166 7.75 11.92 -17.20
C LEU A 166 8.47 10.65 -16.70
N PRO A 167 9.39 10.09 -17.50
CA PRO A 167 10.36 9.12 -17.03
C PRO A 167 11.11 9.64 -15.80
N SER A 168 11.47 8.73 -14.90
CA SER A 168 12.17 9.11 -13.65
C SER A 168 13.49 9.86 -13.88
N THR A 169 14.09 9.67 -15.06
CA THR A 169 15.29 10.36 -15.57
C THR A 169 15.11 11.88 -15.73
N TYR A 170 13.89 12.37 -15.95
CA TYR A 170 13.60 13.79 -16.19
C TYR A 170 13.04 14.52 -14.96
N GLU A 171 12.97 13.85 -13.81
CA GLU A 171 12.41 14.42 -12.59
C GLU A 171 13.47 15.19 -11.78
N SER A 172 13.18 16.47 -11.47
CA SER A 172 14.06 17.32 -10.67
C SER A 172 14.17 16.86 -9.21
N GLN A 173 15.26 17.22 -8.53
CA GLN A 173 15.42 16.92 -7.11
C GLN A 173 14.29 17.57 -6.27
N THR A 174 13.89 18.79 -6.63
CA THR A 174 12.81 19.50 -5.93
C THR A 174 11.45 18.81 -6.06
N ASP A 175 11.18 18.15 -7.19
CA ASP A 175 9.92 17.43 -7.39
C ASP A 175 9.90 16.12 -6.59
N LYS A 176 11.05 15.45 -6.50
CA LYS A 176 11.23 14.27 -5.63
C LYS A 176 10.99 14.65 -4.16
N ASP A 177 11.58 15.76 -3.71
CA ASP A 177 11.43 16.22 -2.33
C ASP A 177 9.99 16.62 -2.01
N LYS A 178 9.27 17.27 -2.94
CA LYS A 178 7.83 17.57 -2.82
C LYS A 178 6.97 16.31 -2.75
N LYS A 179 7.26 15.29 -3.56
CA LYS A 179 6.54 14.01 -3.52
C LYS A 179 6.78 13.30 -2.18
N LEU A 180 8.01 13.32 -1.68
CA LEU A 180 8.35 12.75 -0.37
C LEU A 180 7.65 13.49 0.77
N SER A 181 7.63 14.82 0.77
CA SER A 181 6.95 15.61 1.82
C SER A 181 5.44 15.42 1.79
N SER A 182 4.83 15.39 0.59
CA SER A 182 3.41 15.08 0.41
C SER A 182 3.05 13.69 0.91
N LEU A 183 3.87 12.68 0.60
CA LEU A 183 3.67 11.32 1.10
C LEU A 183 3.78 11.26 2.62
N ARG A 184 4.76 11.96 3.22
CA ARG A 184 4.91 12.03 4.68
C ARG A 184 3.69 12.64 5.35
N ASN A 185 3.19 13.74 4.81
CA ASN A 185 1.99 14.40 5.33
C ASN A 185 0.76 13.50 5.21
N THR A 186 0.62 12.83 4.06
CA THR A 186 -0.47 11.86 3.83
C THR A 186 -0.43 10.74 4.87
N ARG A 187 0.75 10.17 5.13
CA ARG A 187 0.92 9.13 6.15
C ARG A 187 0.63 9.61 7.55
N TYR A 188 1.07 10.81 7.91
CA TYR A 188 0.77 11.38 9.22
C TYR A 188 -0.74 11.55 9.41
N ASN A 189 -1.44 12.17 8.47
CA ASN A 189 -2.89 12.39 8.56
C ASN A 189 -3.65 11.06 8.59
N VAL A 190 -3.25 10.09 7.77
CA VAL A 190 -3.87 8.77 7.74
C VAL A 190 -3.59 7.98 9.02
N ALA A 191 -2.37 8.03 9.56
CA ALA A 191 -2.02 7.41 10.82
C ALA A 191 -2.90 7.92 11.97
N GLN A 192 -3.10 9.23 12.06
CA GLN A 192 -4.01 9.82 13.05
C GLN A 192 -5.45 9.32 12.87
N VAL A 193 -5.92 9.17 11.63
CA VAL A 193 -7.26 8.61 11.37
C VAL A 193 -7.34 7.15 11.80
N LEU A 194 -6.35 6.31 11.44
CA LEU A 194 -6.33 4.90 11.80
C LEU A 194 -6.27 4.68 13.31
N THR A 195 -5.41 5.42 14.01
CA THR A 195 -5.25 5.32 15.48
C THR A 195 -6.50 5.81 16.23
N ASN A 196 -7.19 6.83 15.72
CA ASN A 196 -8.41 7.36 16.34
C ASN A 196 -9.67 6.59 15.94
N SER A 197 -9.64 5.85 14.83
CA SER A 197 -10.78 5.10 14.34
C SER A 197 -10.98 3.82 15.17
N LYS A 198 -12.07 3.78 15.93
CA LYS A 198 -12.58 2.55 16.55
C LYS A 198 -13.36 1.73 15.51
N GLN A 199 -12.75 1.46 14.36
CA GLN A 199 -13.41 0.70 13.31
C GLN A 199 -13.26 -0.79 13.59
N MET A 200 -14.40 -1.50 13.57
CA MET A 200 -14.47 -2.90 13.97
C MET A 200 -13.80 -3.80 12.94
N LEU A 201 -12.86 -4.63 13.41
CA LEU A 201 -12.35 -5.75 12.63
C LEU A 201 -13.07 -7.01 13.11
N LYS A 202 -13.75 -7.68 12.18
CA LYS A 202 -14.37 -8.97 12.43
C LYS A 202 -13.31 -10.06 12.28
N ILE A 203 -13.21 -10.95 13.27
CA ILE A 203 -12.40 -12.18 13.17
C ILE A 203 -13.29 -13.29 12.58
N SER A 204 -12.72 -14.13 11.72
CA SER A 204 -13.41 -15.29 11.12
C SER A 204 -13.63 -16.42 12.14
N SER A 205 -14.70 -17.15 11.89
CA SER A 205 -15.18 -18.35 12.56
C SER A 205 -14.32 -19.62 12.35
N SER A 206 -13.29 -19.62 11.51
CA SER A 206 -12.47 -20.82 11.22
C SER A 206 -11.39 -21.14 12.28
N LEU A 207 -11.61 -20.75 13.54
CA LEU A 207 -10.67 -20.96 14.63
C LEU A 207 -11.01 -22.21 15.44
N THR A 208 -10.00 -22.91 15.93
CA THR A 208 -10.18 -24.01 16.88
C THR A 208 -10.59 -23.49 18.26
N ASP A 209 -11.29 -24.30 19.05
CA ASP A 209 -11.73 -23.94 20.42
C ASP A 209 -10.58 -23.42 21.29
N ASN A 210 -9.39 -24.01 21.15
CA ASN A 210 -8.18 -23.56 21.84
C ASN A 210 -7.74 -22.16 21.41
N GLN A 211 -7.79 -21.84 20.12
CA GLN A 211 -7.49 -20.49 19.61
C GLN A 211 -8.52 -19.47 20.08
N ILE A 212 -9.80 -19.86 20.12
CA ILE A 212 -10.89 -19.02 20.64
C ILE A 212 -10.66 -18.74 22.14
N ASN A 213 -10.28 -19.75 22.92
CA ASN A 213 -9.99 -19.59 24.35
C ASN A 213 -8.73 -18.73 24.60
N ASP A 214 -7.65 -18.97 23.85
CA ASP A 214 -6.42 -18.15 23.90
C ASP A 214 -6.73 -16.68 23.55
N PHE A 215 -7.60 -16.46 22.56
CA PHE A 215 -8.08 -15.14 22.17
C PHE A 215 -8.94 -14.50 23.25
N LYS A 216 -9.90 -15.22 23.83
CA LYS A 216 -10.75 -14.74 24.93
C LYS A 216 -9.91 -14.33 26.14
N ASP A 217 -8.97 -15.17 26.57
CA ASP A 217 -8.06 -14.86 27.67
C ASP A 217 -7.22 -13.61 27.38
N PHE A 218 -6.66 -13.51 26.16
CA PHE A 218 -5.92 -12.33 25.72
C PHE A 218 -6.77 -11.06 25.81
N MET A 219 -8.01 -11.09 25.32
CA MET A 219 -8.91 -9.93 25.34
C MET A 219 -9.34 -9.54 26.75
N ILE A 220 -9.55 -10.51 27.64
CA ILE A 220 -9.87 -10.25 29.06
C ILE A 220 -8.68 -9.54 29.73
N LYS A 221 -7.46 -10.04 29.52
CA LYS A 221 -6.23 -9.41 30.02
C LYS A 221 -6.07 -7.98 29.50
N LEU A 222 -6.40 -7.75 28.22
CA LEU A 222 -6.33 -6.45 27.58
C LEU A 222 -7.33 -5.44 28.16
N ARG A 223 -8.59 -5.87 28.32
CA ARG A 223 -9.68 -5.03 28.87
C ARG A 223 -9.45 -4.68 30.34
N ASN A 224 -8.92 -5.61 31.12
CA ASN A 224 -8.66 -5.42 32.54
C ASN A 224 -7.37 -4.65 32.83
N SER A 225 -6.74 -4.04 31.81
CA SER A 225 -5.45 -3.33 31.91
C SER A 225 -4.29 -4.17 32.45
N LYS A 226 -4.43 -5.51 32.42
CA LYS A 226 -3.40 -6.50 32.78
C LYS A 226 -2.50 -6.79 31.58
N SER A 227 -2.15 -5.74 30.85
CA SER A 227 -1.37 -5.86 29.61
C SER A 227 -0.03 -6.55 29.91
N ASN A 228 0.61 -6.26 31.03
CA ASN A 228 1.90 -6.84 31.42
C ASN A 228 1.88 -8.36 31.65
N GLU A 229 0.71 -8.98 31.82
CA GLU A 229 0.54 -10.43 31.99
C GLU A 229 0.51 -11.19 30.64
N ILE A 230 0.48 -10.47 29.51
CA ILE A 230 0.44 -11.05 28.17
C ILE A 230 1.86 -11.43 27.76
N SER A 231 2.13 -12.73 27.70
CA SER A 231 3.40 -13.26 27.17
C SER A 231 3.57 -12.93 25.69
N ARG A 232 4.83 -12.77 25.26
CA ARG A 232 5.21 -12.57 23.86
C ARG A 232 4.62 -13.67 22.97
N ASP A 233 4.68 -14.92 23.41
CA ASP A 233 4.18 -16.04 22.60
C ASP A 233 2.66 -16.00 22.45
N GLN A 234 1.94 -15.59 23.50
CA GLN A 234 0.49 -15.41 23.44
C GLN A 234 0.12 -14.29 22.44
N LEU A 235 0.85 -13.17 22.48
CA LEU A 235 0.68 -12.07 21.53
C LEU A 235 0.88 -12.54 20.08
N LEU A 236 1.95 -13.30 19.81
CA LEU A 236 2.25 -13.80 18.46
C LEU A 236 1.19 -14.80 17.98
N ARG A 237 0.73 -15.71 18.84
CA ARG A 237 -0.35 -16.65 18.50
C ARG A 237 -1.63 -15.92 18.11
N VAL A 238 -2.04 -14.93 18.90
CA VAL A 238 -3.24 -14.11 18.63
C VAL A 238 -3.06 -13.28 17.35
N ALA A 239 -1.92 -12.63 17.17
CA ALA A 239 -1.65 -11.82 15.98
C ALA A 239 -1.73 -12.63 14.67
N LYS A 240 -1.31 -13.90 14.68
CA LYS A 240 -1.42 -14.81 13.53
C LYS A 240 -2.86 -15.17 13.16
N MET A 241 -3.82 -15.01 14.06
CA MET A 241 -5.24 -15.27 13.78
C MET A 241 -5.83 -14.22 12.84
N PHE A 242 -5.23 -13.03 12.76
CA PHE A 242 -5.67 -11.93 11.90
C PHE A 242 -5.09 -12.06 10.48
N LYS A 243 -5.50 -13.11 9.76
CA LYS A 243 -5.12 -13.36 8.37
C LYS A 243 -5.25 -12.10 7.49
N ASP A 244 -4.38 -11.99 6.48
CA ASP A 244 -4.29 -10.78 5.65
C ASP A 244 -5.58 -10.55 4.85
N ASP A 245 -6.15 -11.60 4.26
CA ASP A 245 -7.37 -11.48 3.47
C ASP A 245 -8.58 -11.16 4.36
N LEU A 246 -8.61 -11.73 5.56
CA LEU A 246 -9.64 -11.47 6.56
C LEU A 246 -9.70 -9.99 6.97
N ILE A 247 -8.53 -9.40 7.24
CA ILE A 247 -8.45 -7.97 7.58
C ILE A 247 -9.01 -7.13 6.42
N LEU A 248 -8.64 -7.45 5.17
CA LEU A 248 -9.05 -6.65 4.01
C LEU A 248 -10.54 -6.81 3.67
N ASP A 249 -11.08 -8.02 3.78
CA ASP A 249 -12.48 -8.29 3.46
C ASP A 249 -13.42 -7.66 4.48
N ASN A 250 -13.05 -7.72 5.77
CA ASN A 250 -13.83 -7.13 6.86
C ASN A 250 -13.53 -5.65 7.11
N SER A 251 -12.58 -5.05 6.39
CA SER A 251 -12.27 -3.63 6.53
C SER A 251 -13.36 -2.75 5.90
N PRO A 252 -13.90 -1.75 6.62
CA PRO A 252 -14.80 -0.78 6.01
C PRO A 252 -14.05 0.07 4.97
N ARG A 253 -14.79 0.63 4.00
CA ARG A 253 -14.23 1.45 2.90
C ARG A 253 -13.29 2.56 3.38
N GLY A 254 -13.62 3.22 4.50
CA GLY A 254 -12.76 4.25 5.10
C GLY A 254 -11.36 3.73 5.45
N MET A 255 -11.29 2.54 6.05
CA MET A 255 -10.04 1.85 6.39
C MET A 255 -9.28 1.42 5.13
N LEU A 256 -9.96 0.91 4.11
CA LEU A 256 -9.35 0.55 2.83
C LEU A 256 -8.73 1.77 2.12
N ILE A 257 -9.44 2.91 2.11
CA ILE A 257 -8.95 4.17 1.55
C ILE A 257 -7.73 4.68 2.33
N ALA A 258 -7.80 4.63 3.66
CA ALA A 258 -6.70 5.00 4.55
C ALA A 258 -5.47 4.13 4.27
N LEU A 259 -5.63 2.80 4.31
CA LEU A 259 -4.57 1.84 4.05
C LEU A 259 -3.94 2.06 2.67
N ALA A 260 -4.77 2.21 1.62
CA ALA A 260 -4.29 2.49 0.27
C ALA A 260 -3.42 3.76 0.20
N LYS A 261 -3.89 4.88 0.79
CA LYS A 261 -3.11 6.13 0.83
C LYS A 261 -1.81 5.97 1.60
N TYR A 262 -1.82 5.25 2.72
CA TYR A 262 -0.65 5.03 3.57
C TYR A 262 0.47 4.28 2.82
N ILE A 263 0.12 3.22 2.09
CA ILE A 263 1.04 2.42 1.27
C ILE A 263 1.31 3.03 -0.13
N ASN A 264 0.98 4.32 -0.31
CA ASN A 264 1.19 5.10 -1.52
C ASN A 264 0.46 4.55 -2.77
N ILE A 265 -0.78 4.11 -2.59
CA ILE A 265 -1.71 3.77 -3.67
C ILE A 265 -2.78 4.86 -3.74
N ARG A 266 -3.04 5.38 -4.94
CA ARG A 266 -4.19 6.26 -5.15
C ARG A 266 -5.49 5.45 -4.99
N PRO A 267 -6.37 5.80 -4.03
CA PRO A 267 -7.65 5.13 -3.87
C PRO A 267 -8.61 5.58 -4.98
N TYR A 268 -9.23 4.63 -5.67
CA TYR A 268 -10.29 4.86 -6.64
C TYR A 268 -11.09 3.56 -6.85
N GLY A 269 -12.32 3.69 -7.37
CA GLY A 269 -13.18 2.55 -7.66
C GLY A 269 -13.95 2.02 -6.44
N THR A 270 -14.53 0.84 -6.61
CA THR A 270 -15.28 0.09 -5.60
C THR A 270 -14.37 -0.55 -4.55
N ASP A 271 -14.98 -1.09 -3.50
CA ASP A 271 -14.24 -1.73 -2.40
C ASP A 271 -13.46 -2.96 -2.88
N GLN A 272 -14.00 -3.74 -3.82
CA GLN A 272 -13.29 -4.88 -4.42
C GLN A 272 -12.04 -4.44 -5.20
N ILE A 273 -12.11 -3.32 -5.93
CA ILE A 273 -10.96 -2.75 -6.64
C ILE A 273 -9.89 -2.29 -5.65
N LEU A 274 -10.30 -1.64 -4.56
CA LEU A 274 -9.37 -1.23 -3.50
C LEU A 274 -8.67 -2.44 -2.87
N ARG A 275 -9.42 -3.48 -2.49
CA ARG A 275 -8.87 -4.71 -1.91
C ARG A 275 -7.87 -5.38 -2.86
N TYR A 276 -8.25 -5.59 -4.12
CA TYR A 276 -7.36 -6.15 -5.15
C TYR A 276 -6.04 -5.37 -5.26
N ARG A 277 -6.11 -4.04 -5.30
CA ARG A 277 -4.93 -3.18 -5.42
C ARG A 277 -4.02 -3.28 -4.19
N ILE A 278 -4.61 -3.34 -3.00
CA ILE A 278 -3.88 -3.53 -1.75
C ILE A 278 -3.23 -4.91 -1.73
N ARG A 279 -3.98 -5.99 -2.05
CA ARG A 279 -3.46 -7.36 -2.17
C ARG A 279 -2.29 -7.45 -3.12
N HIS A 280 -2.46 -6.95 -4.34
CA HIS A 280 -1.40 -6.95 -5.34
C HIS A 280 -0.15 -6.17 -4.88
N LYS A 281 -0.31 -5.07 -4.16
CA LYS A 281 0.82 -4.33 -3.57
C LYS A 281 1.49 -5.13 -2.45
N MET A 282 0.72 -5.76 -1.57
CA MET A 282 1.24 -6.59 -0.48
C MET A 282 2.01 -7.79 -1.04
N LEU A 283 1.51 -8.49 -2.06
CA LEU A 283 2.23 -9.58 -2.73
C LEU A 283 3.60 -9.14 -3.25
N LYS A 284 3.69 -7.94 -3.84
CA LYS A 284 4.97 -7.37 -4.28
C LYS A 284 5.92 -7.12 -3.11
N ILE A 285 5.40 -6.67 -1.96
CA ILE A 285 6.21 -6.49 -0.75
C ILE A 285 6.66 -7.84 -0.21
N LYS A 286 5.78 -8.86 -0.15
CA LYS A 286 6.15 -10.22 0.28
C LYS A 286 7.24 -10.83 -0.60
N ALA A 287 7.17 -10.64 -1.92
CA ALA A 287 8.21 -11.08 -2.83
C ALA A 287 9.54 -10.32 -2.60
N ASP A 288 9.48 -9.01 -2.41
CA ASP A 288 10.66 -8.18 -2.10
C ASP A 288 11.24 -8.51 -0.70
N ASP A 289 10.42 -8.89 0.27
CA ASP A 289 10.85 -9.34 1.62
C ASP A 289 11.78 -10.56 1.48
N ARG A 290 11.34 -11.60 0.75
CA ARG A 290 12.13 -12.82 0.51
C ARG A 290 13.45 -12.52 -0.22
N LEU A 291 13.43 -11.62 -1.20
CA LEU A 291 14.62 -11.23 -1.92
C LEU A 291 15.62 -10.45 -1.05
N ILE A 292 15.14 -9.56 -0.17
CA ILE A 292 16.01 -8.83 0.76
C ILE A 292 16.62 -9.75 1.81
N ASP A 293 15.83 -10.70 2.31
CA ASP A 293 16.29 -11.67 3.31
C ASP A 293 17.43 -12.54 2.74
N ASN A 294 17.27 -13.04 1.51
CA ASN A 294 18.30 -13.81 0.82
C ASN A 294 19.59 -13.01 0.54
N ASP A 295 19.46 -11.74 0.12
CA ASP A 295 20.62 -10.87 -0.19
C ASP A 295 21.24 -10.23 1.07
N GLY A 296 20.52 -10.23 2.20
CA GLY A 296 20.84 -9.52 3.43
C GLY A 296 20.55 -8.01 3.37
N VAL A 297 20.09 -7.43 4.48
CA VAL A 297 19.76 -5.98 4.55
C VAL A 297 20.98 -5.10 4.32
N ASP A 298 22.17 -5.52 4.72
CA ASP A 298 23.42 -4.73 4.57
C ASP A 298 23.84 -4.53 3.12
N SER A 299 23.42 -5.41 2.22
CA SER A 299 23.70 -5.31 0.78
C SER A 299 22.97 -4.12 0.11
N LEU A 300 21.97 -3.52 0.77
CA LEU A 300 21.18 -2.42 0.22
C LEU A 300 21.97 -1.11 0.23
N SER A 301 21.92 -0.40 -0.90
CA SER A 301 22.32 1.01 -0.99
C SER A 301 21.37 1.92 -0.21
N LEU A 302 21.80 3.13 0.15
CA LEU A 302 20.96 4.09 0.88
C LEU A 302 19.63 4.36 0.19
N THR A 303 19.65 4.51 -1.14
CA THR A 303 18.44 4.75 -1.94
C THR A 303 17.51 3.53 -1.94
N GLU A 304 18.06 2.33 -2.01
CA GLU A 304 17.26 1.09 -1.98
C GLU A 304 16.68 0.81 -0.61
N LEU A 305 17.43 1.14 0.45
CA LEU A 305 16.99 1.06 1.84
C LEU A 305 15.82 2.02 2.08
N GLN A 306 15.96 3.28 1.67
CA GLN A 306 14.88 4.26 1.75
C GLN A 306 13.64 3.83 0.97
N GLN A 307 13.80 3.29 -0.23
CA GLN A 307 12.67 2.76 -1.02
C GLN A 307 12.03 1.53 -0.37
N ALA A 308 12.83 0.62 0.18
CA ALA A 308 12.35 -0.58 0.87
C ALA A 308 11.51 -0.19 2.10
N CYS A 309 12.03 0.71 2.94
CA CYS A 309 11.32 1.25 4.10
C CYS A 309 10.06 2.02 3.68
N ALA A 310 10.16 2.89 2.67
CA ALA A 310 9.01 3.60 2.12
C ALA A 310 7.91 2.64 1.68
N SER A 311 8.24 1.58 0.93
CA SER A 311 7.22 0.65 0.40
C SER A 311 6.43 -0.09 1.48
N ARG A 312 7.04 -0.30 2.65
CA ARG A 312 6.47 -0.98 3.84
C ARG A 312 5.81 -0.01 4.82
N GLY A 313 5.79 1.28 4.52
CA GLY A 313 5.24 2.29 5.43
C GLY A 313 6.15 2.66 6.61
N ILE A 314 7.36 2.11 6.69
CA ILE A 314 8.29 2.36 7.79
C ILE A 314 8.64 3.86 7.84
N HIS A 315 8.67 4.40 9.05
CA HIS A 315 9.04 5.79 9.30
C HIS A 315 10.53 6.01 9.00
N MET A 316 10.84 7.07 8.26
CA MET A 316 12.22 7.39 7.85
C MET A 316 12.65 8.81 8.22
N PHE A 317 11.75 9.61 8.82
CA PHE A 317 12.09 10.99 9.14
C PHE A 317 13.01 11.02 10.35
N ASN A 318 14.11 11.77 10.26
CA ASN A 318 15.20 11.83 11.24
C ASN A 318 15.90 10.49 11.56
N ALA A 319 15.62 9.42 10.82
CA ALA A 319 16.29 8.15 11.01
C ALA A 319 17.67 8.15 10.32
N THR A 320 18.69 7.69 11.04
CA THR A 320 19.99 7.39 10.45
C THR A 320 19.92 6.14 9.55
N PRO A 321 20.85 5.96 8.59
CA PRO A 321 20.88 4.74 7.78
C PRO A 321 20.95 3.45 8.61
N GLY A 322 21.67 3.46 9.74
CA GLY A 322 21.72 2.33 10.67
C GLY A 322 20.36 2.00 11.28
N GLN A 323 19.63 3.01 11.75
CA GLN A 323 18.26 2.84 12.26
C GLN A 323 17.30 2.33 11.18
N MET A 324 17.41 2.82 9.94
CA MET A 324 16.59 2.30 8.84
C MET A 324 16.85 0.81 8.57
N ARG A 325 18.10 0.34 8.69
CA ARG A 325 18.43 -1.09 8.59
C ARG A 325 17.82 -1.88 9.74
N GLN A 326 17.90 -1.36 10.96
CA GLN A 326 17.27 -1.97 12.12
C GLN A 326 15.76 -2.14 11.93
N TYR A 327 15.05 -1.07 11.53
CA TYR A 327 13.61 -1.15 11.29
C TYR A 327 13.24 -2.13 10.17
N LEU A 328 14.07 -2.22 9.13
CA LEU A 328 13.84 -3.17 8.05
C LEU A 328 14.11 -4.61 8.50
N ASN A 329 15.13 -4.85 9.33
CA ASN A 329 15.40 -6.16 9.93
C ASN A 329 14.24 -6.58 10.85
N GLU A 330 13.75 -5.70 11.71
CA GLU A 330 12.60 -5.97 12.57
C GLU A 330 11.35 -6.32 11.76
N TRP A 331 11.10 -5.59 10.65
CA TRP A 331 10.02 -5.93 9.73
C TRP A 331 10.18 -7.34 9.14
N LEU A 332 11.36 -7.67 8.62
CA LEU A 332 11.62 -8.97 8.00
C LEU A 332 11.50 -10.10 9.01
N ASP A 333 12.03 -9.91 10.21
CA ASP A 333 11.96 -10.88 11.30
C ASP A 333 10.53 -11.22 11.68
N MET A 334 9.71 -10.19 11.94
CA MET A 334 8.30 -10.38 12.29
C MET A 334 7.49 -11.01 11.14
N ARG A 335 7.81 -10.68 9.89
CA ARG A 335 7.07 -11.17 8.71
C ARG A 335 7.47 -12.58 8.29
N LEU A 336 8.77 -12.90 8.29
CA LEU A 336 9.31 -14.15 7.73
C LEU A 336 9.49 -15.23 8.81
N HIS A 337 10.02 -14.86 9.99
CA HIS A 337 10.23 -15.80 11.09
C HIS A 337 9.00 -15.90 11.99
N GLU A 338 8.47 -14.77 12.46
CA GLU A 338 7.29 -14.77 13.32
C GLU A 338 5.97 -14.92 12.54
N ARG A 339 6.01 -14.87 11.20
CA ARG A 339 4.84 -15.08 10.31
C ARG A 339 3.66 -14.16 10.61
N ILE A 340 3.93 -12.93 11.04
CA ILE A 340 2.89 -11.93 11.26
C ILE A 340 2.31 -11.47 9.90
N PRO A 341 0.98 -11.34 9.78
CA PRO A 341 0.31 -10.83 8.59
C PRO A 341 0.84 -9.46 8.13
N SER A 342 0.96 -9.28 6.81
CA SER A 342 1.52 -8.07 6.20
C SER A 342 0.69 -6.81 6.45
N THR A 343 -0.62 -6.94 6.36
CA THR A 343 -1.59 -5.87 6.58
C THR A 343 -1.57 -5.41 8.03
N LEU A 344 -1.50 -6.35 8.98
CA LEU A 344 -1.33 -6.05 10.41
C LEU A 344 -0.04 -5.27 10.67
N MET A 345 1.07 -5.67 10.06
CA MET A 345 2.34 -4.94 10.17
C MET A 345 2.29 -3.52 9.59
N ILE A 346 1.50 -3.29 8.53
CA ILE A 346 1.24 -1.93 8.05
C ILE A 346 0.48 -1.10 9.09
N PHE A 347 -0.47 -1.67 9.81
CA PHE A 347 -1.14 -0.98 10.92
C PHE A 347 -0.17 -0.67 12.05
N VAL A 348 0.73 -1.58 12.42
CA VAL A 348 1.79 -1.31 13.40
C VAL A 348 2.62 -0.10 13.00
N ASN A 349 3.09 -0.05 11.74
CA ASN A 349 3.83 1.10 11.23
C ASN A 349 3.00 2.38 11.19
N ALA A 350 1.70 2.30 10.96
CA ALA A 350 0.82 3.46 10.98
C ALA A 350 0.64 4.00 12.40
N TYR A 351 0.51 3.13 13.40
CA TYR A 351 0.33 3.52 14.81
C TYR A 351 1.58 4.15 15.42
N THR A 352 2.76 3.72 14.99
CA THR A 352 4.05 4.32 15.39
C THR A 352 4.39 5.59 14.58
N TYR A 353 3.58 5.92 13.56
CA TYR A 353 3.92 7.00 12.63
C TYR A 353 3.75 8.39 13.27
N GLY A 354 4.89 9.05 13.55
CA GLY A 354 4.93 10.40 14.10
C GLY A 354 5.14 10.47 15.61
N ASP A 355 5.21 9.33 16.29
CA ASP A 355 5.55 9.23 17.71
C ASP A 355 6.37 7.96 17.97
N VAL A 356 7.64 8.00 17.51
CA VAL A 356 8.55 6.84 17.55
C VAL A 356 8.92 6.46 18.99
N GLU A 357 8.87 7.41 19.93
CA GLU A 357 9.20 7.17 21.34
C GLU A 357 8.04 6.55 22.13
N ARG A 358 6.82 6.56 21.58
CA ARG A 358 5.63 6.03 22.27
C ARG A 358 5.71 4.53 22.52
N TYR A 359 6.42 3.80 21.66
CA TYR A 359 6.54 2.35 21.73
C TYR A 359 8.01 1.94 21.62
N PRO A 360 8.63 1.43 22.69
CA PRO A 360 10.04 1.03 22.68
C PRO A 360 10.32 -0.23 21.83
N SER A 361 9.28 -1.00 21.49
CA SER A 361 9.39 -2.21 20.68
C SER A 361 8.22 -2.36 19.71
N THR A 362 8.49 -2.96 18.55
CA THR A 362 7.48 -3.30 17.54
C THR A 362 6.42 -4.27 18.07
N HIS A 363 6.77 -5.15 19.02
CA HIS A 363 5.79 -6.02 19.71
C HIS A 363 4.83 -5.24 20.60
N GLU A 364 5.29 -4.16 21.23
CA GLU A 364 4.43 -3.30 22.04
C GLU A 364 3.49 -2.47 21.16
N ALA A 365 3.99 -1.98 20.02
CA ALA A 365 3.15 -1.35 19.02
C ALA A 365 2.09 -2.31 18.46
N LEU A 366 2.46 -3.58 18.19
CA LEU A 366 1.51 -4.63 17.79
C LEU A 366 0.42 -4.85 18.85
N LYS A 367 0.81 -4.93 20.12
CA LYS A 367 -0.13 -5.04 21.24
C LYS A 367 -1.06 -3.84 21.32
N ALA A 368 -0.57 -2.63 21.09
CA ALA A 368 -1.38 -1.42 21.06
C ALA A 368 -2.38 -1.41 19.90
N VAL A 369 -1.97 -1.86 18.70
CA VAL A 369 -2.88 -2.05 17.56
C VAL A 369 -3.99 -3.01 17.94
N LEU A 370 -3.67 -4.20 18.45
CA LEU A 370 -4.66 -5.19 18.88
C LEU A 370 -5.59 -4.68 19.99
N SER A 371 -5.11 -3.78 20.86
CA SER A 371 -5.92 -3.13 21.90
C SER A 371 -6.89 -2.10 21.38
N SER A 372 -6.53 -1.43 20.29
CA SER A 372 -7.33 -0.34 19.72
C SER A 372 -8.44 -0.83 18.80
N LEU A 373 -8.32 -2.05 18.29
CA LEU A 373 -9.29 -2.67 17.41
C LEU A 373 -10.49 -3.11 18.26
N PRO A 374 -11.69 -2.56 18.03
CA PRO A 374 -12.91 -3.13 18.59
C PRO A 374 -13.16 -4.45 17.85
N ILE A 375 -12.78 -5.54 18.49
CA ILE A 375 -12.86 -6.87 17.92
C ILE A 375 -14.14 -7.52 18.40
N GLU A 376 -15.02 -7.83 17.47
CA GLU A 376 -16.15 -8.72 17.69
C GLU A 376 -15.78 -10.11 17.17
N VAL A 377 -15.72 -11.08 18.08
CA VAL A 377 -15.64 -12.50 17.71
C VAL A 377 -17.05 -12.90 17.33
N TYR A 378 -17.36 -12.86 16.05
CA TYR A 378 -18.59 -13.48 15.57
C TYR A 378 -18.37 -14.99 15.57
N HIS A 379 -19.09 -15.70 16.41
CA HIS A 379 -19.34 -17.11 16.20
C HIS A 379 -20.38 -17.24 15.08
N GLU A 380 -19.98 -17.12 13.81
CA GLU A 380 -20.85 -17.62 12.72
C GLU A 380 -21.19 -19.10 12.92
N GLN A 381 -20.36 -19.84 13.65
CA GLN A 381 -20.60 -21.23 14.03
C GLN A 381 -21.62 -21.39 15.17
N GLU A 382 -21.65 -20.56 16.21
CA GLU A 382 -22.80 -20.54 17.15
C GLU A 382 -24.06 -20.09 16.40
N LEU A 383 -23.94 -19.13 15.47
CA LEU A 383 -25.08 -18.66 14.69
C LEU A 383 -25.60 -19.71 13.71
N GLN A 384 -24.74 -20.55 13.11
CA GLN A 384 -25.10 -21.66 12.22
C GLN A 384 -25.57 -22.91 12.97
N LEU A 385 -24.95 -23.23 14.12
CA LEU A 385 -25.36 -24.31 15.00
C LEU A 385 -26.66 -23.97 15.73
N ASP A 386 -26.94 -22.68 15.95
CA ASP A 386 -28.24 -22.17 16.37
C ASP A 386 -29.17 -21.86 15.20
N ILE A 387 -28.87 -22.13 13.91
CA ILE A 387 -29.92 -22.00 12.86
C ILE A 387 -31.09 -22.93 13.17
N ASP A 388 -30.89 -24.01 13.91
CA ASP A 388 -31.98 -24.90 14.33
C ASP A 388 -32.66 -24.42 15.64
N ASN A 389 -32.00 -23.61 16.48
CA ASN A 389 -32.49 -23.12 17.78
C ASN A 389 -32.77 -21.60 17.87
N ALA A 390 -32.39 -20.81 16.87
CA ALA A 390 -32.46 -19.35 16.87
C ALA A 390 -33.88 -18.87 16.60
N THR A 391 -34.33 -17.91 17.38
CA THR A 391 -35.66 -17.28 17.27
C THR A 391 -35.83 -16.66 15.88
N ILE A 392 -37.05 -16.71 15.34
CA ILE A 392 -37.41 -16.15 14.02
C ILE A 392 -36.96 -14.68 13.87
N GLU A 393 -37.00 -13.90 14.96
CA GLU A 393 -36.55 -12.49 14.99
C GLU A 393 -35.05 -12.34 14.74
N GLN A 394 -34.21 -13.22 15.28
CA GLN A 394 -32.77 -13.18 15.09
C GLN A 394 -32.42 -13.52 13.63
N ARG A 395 -33.10 -14.51 13.04
CA ARG A 395 -32.94 -14.87 11.62
C ARG A 395 -33.39 -13.72 10.70
N LEU A 396 -34.51 -13.08 11.03
CA LEU A 396 -35.01 -11.92 10.28
C LEU A 396 -34.00 -10.77 10.28
N LYS A 397 -33.37 -10.49 11.43
CA LYS A 397 -32.36 -9.44 11.56
C LYS A 397 -31.12 -9.71 10.70
N VAL A 398 -30.65 -10.95 10.67
CA VAL A 398 -29.51 -11.37 9.80
C VAL A 398 -29.86 -11.18 8.33
N LEU A 399 -31.06 -11.61 7.91
CA LEU A 399 -31.51 -11.45 6.52
C LEU A 399 -31.67 -9.98 6.13
N GLN A 400 -32.20 -9.13 7.01
CA GLN A 400 -32.29 -7.69 6.78
C GLN A 400 -30.91 -7.04 6.65
N GLU A 401 -29.94 -7.44 7.48
CA GLU A 401 -28.56 -6.96 7.38
C GLU A 401 -27.92 -7.40 6.04
N GLN A 402 -28.12 -8.65 5.63
CA GLN A 402 -27.67 -9.15 4.33
C GLN A 402 -28.31 -8.39 3.16
N GLU A 403 -29.63 -8.15 3.20
CA GLU A 403 -30.32 -7.38 2.15
C GLU A 403 -29.78 -5.94 2.05
N HIS A 404 -29.52 -5.30 3.19
CA HIS A 404 -28.92 -3.98 3.24
C HIS A 404 -27.50 -3.96 2.63
N LEU A 405 -26.67 -4.96 2.96
CA LEU A 405 -25.33 -5.12 2.38
C LEU A 405 -25.39 -5.28 0.86
N ILE A 406 -26.26 -6.15 0.35
CA ILE A 406 -26.47 -6.38 -1.09
C ILE A 406 -26.89 -5.07 -1.79
N LYS A 407 -27.84 -4.32 -1.24
CA LYS A 407 -28.26 -3.02 -1.80
C LYS A 407 -27.10 -2.04 -1.87
N SER A 408 -26.29 -1.96 -0.81
CA SER A 408 -25.13 -1.07 -0.78
C SER A 408 -24.05 -1.45 -1.79
N GLU A 409 -23.80 -2.74 -2.02
CA GLU A 409 -22.86 -3.23 -3.02
C GLU A 409 -23.34 -2.95 -4.45
N ASN A 410 -24.62 -3.21 -4.74
CA ASN A 410 -25.23 -2.94 -6.05
C ASN A 410 -25.16 -1.45 -6.42
N VAL A 411 -25.34 -0.54 -5.46
CA VAL A 411 -25.20 0.92 -5.70
C VAL A 411 -23.75 1.26 -6.07
N GLN A 412 -22.76 0.67 -5.40
CA GLN A 412 -21.34 0.89 -5.74
C GLN A 412 -20.98 0.34 -7.14
N GLU A 413 -21.54 -0.81 -7.53
CA GLU A 413 -21.29 -1.42 -8.84
C GLU A 413 -21.96 -0.68 -10.00
N GLN A 414 -23.12 -0.05 -9.77
CA GLN A 414 -23.77 0.78 -10.78
C GLN A 414 -22.93 2.01 -11.16
N GLU A 415 -22.25 2.62 -10.18
CA GLU A 415 -21.32 3.74 -10.42
C GLU A 415 -20.02 3.31 -11.12
N HIS A 416 -19.62 2.04 -10.96
CA HIS A 416 -18.36 1.51 -11.47
C HIS A 416 -18.54 0.07 -11.97
N LYS A 417 -18.65 -0.13 -13.30
CA LYS A 417 -18.63 -1.49 -13.89
C LYS A 417 -17.37 -2.24 -13.47
N VAL A 418 -17.51 -3.21 -12.55
CA VAL A 418 -16.41 -4.05 -12.05
C VAL A 418 -16.10 -5.12 -13.10
N LEU A 419 -15.08 -4.87 -13.93
CA LEU A 419 -14.64 -5.81 -14.97
C LEU A 419 -13.65 -6.88 -14.46
N VAL A 420 -13.21 -6.81 -13.20
CA VAL A 420 -12.13 -7.65 -12.66
C VAL A 420 -12.60 -8.35 -11.38
N LYS A 421 -12.69 -9.68 -11.41
CA LYS A 421 -12.87 -10.49 -10.19
C LYS A 421 -11.54 -10.59 -9.45
N ASP A 422 -11.53 -10.21 -8.17
CA ASP A 422 -10.37 -10.42 -7.31
C ASP A 422 -10.26 -11.92 -6.96
N LYS A 423 -9.15 -12.53 -7.35
CA LYS A 423 -8.81 -13.93 -7.05
C LYS A 423 -7.46 -14.05 -6.34
N LEU A 424 -6.89 -12.93 -5.90
CA LEU A 424 -5.62 -12.93 -5.18
C LEU A 424 -5.89 -13.33 -3.74
N SER A 425 -5.04 -14.21 -3.20
CA SER A 425 -4.96 -14.47 -1.77
C SER A 425 -3.59 -14.06 -1.27
N LEU A 426 -3.56 -13.42 -0.10
CA LEU A 426 -2.35 -13.07 0.61
C LEU A 426 -1.91 -14.16 1.58
N ASP A 427 -2.82 -15.01 2.03
CA ASP A 427 -2.50 -16.04 3.00
C ASP A 427 -1.73 -17.18 2.32
N ASP A 428 -0.63 -17.62 2.95
CA ASP A 428 0.22 -18.70 2.43
C ASP A 428 -0.47 -20.06 2.67
N ASP A 429 -1.66 -20.29 2.10
CA ASP A 429 -2.38 -21.58 2.18
C ASP A 429 -1.78 -22.61 1.19
N LYS A 430 -0.46 -22.82 1.26
CA LYS A 430 0.26 -23.87 0.52
C LYS A 430 1.01 -24.81 1.44
N SER A 431 0.26 -25.51 2.30
CA SER A 431 0.75 -26.77 2.88
C SER A 431 -0.17 -27.98 2.64
N THR A 432 -1.23 -27.87 1.84
CA THR A 432 -2.17 -29.02 1.71
C THR A 432 -2.74 -29.32 0.32
N GLU A 433 -2.58 -28.48 -0.71
CA GLU A 433 -3.23 -28.73 -2.02
C GLU A 433 -2.30 -29.27 -3.12
N ILE A 434 -0.99 -29.37 -2.89
CA ILE A 434 -0.05 -29.84 -3.93
C ILE A 434 0.14 -31.37 -3.91
N GLU A 435 -0.13 -32.05 -2.79
CA GLU A 435 0.01 -33.51 -2.73
C GLU A 435 -1.21 -34.28 -3.27
N SER A 436 -2.43 -33.73 -3.18
CA SER A 436 -3.64 -34.42 -3.64
C SER A 436 -3.77 -34.50 -5.16
N ASP A 437 -3.28 -33.50 -5.89
CA ASP A 437 -3.35 -33.46 -7.37
C ASP A 437 -2.23 -34.29 -8.06
N SER A 438 -1.25 -34.75 -7.27
CA SER A 438 -0.18 -35.67 -7.71
C SER A 438 -0.55 -37.14 -7.56
N LYS A 439 -1.42 -37.48 -6.59
CA LYS A 439 -1.91 -38.86 -6.38
C LYS A 439 -3.08 -39.22 -7.31
N SER A 440 -3.97 -38.28 -7.62
CA SER A 440 -5.11 -38.52 -8.52
C SER A 440 -4.68 -38.83 -9.97
N LYS A 441 -3.55 -38.26 -10.44
CA LYS A 441 -3.02 -38.52 -11.79
C LYS A 441 -2.19 -39.80 -11.93
N SER A 442 -1.81 -40.44 -10.82
CA SER A 442 -1.09 -41.72 -10.84
C SER A 442 -2.02 -42.95 -10.81
N GLU A 443 -3.27 -42.80 -10.39
CA GLU A 443 -4.23 -43.91 -10.32
C GLU A 443 -5.07 -44.09 -11.60
N GLU A 444 -5.17 -43.07 -12.46
CA GLU A 444 -5.85 -43.18 -13.77
C GLU A 444 -4.97 -43.73 -14.92
N LYS A 445 -3.75 -44.20 -14.60
CA LYS A 445 -2.80 -44.75 -15.58
C LYS A 445 -2.23 -46.12 -15.19
N LYS A 446 -3.06 -46.98 -14.61
CA LYS A 446 -2.79 -48.43 -14.53
C LYS A 446 -3.93 -49.25 -15.10
#